data_AF-A0A956U1D1-F1
#
_entry.id   AF-A0A956U1D1-F1
#
_cell.length_a   1.000
_cell.length_b   1.000
_cell.length_c   1.000
_cell.angle_alpha   90.00
_cell.angle_beta   90.00
_cell.angle_gamma   90.00
#
_symmetry.space_group_name_H-M   'P 1'
#
loop_
_entity.id
_entity.type
_entity.pdbx_description
1 polymer ?
#
loop_
_entity_poly.entity_id
_entity_poly.type
_entity_poly.pdbx_seq_one_letter_code
_entity_poly.pdbx_strand_id
1 'polypeptide(L)'
;EVNFADKTATVTGEVSPDTLVSAVGGAGYTASVLKGEDSESEKESEEAELYRDLLKRTIISGVLAAVIVIVSMSGILPALDTAAGRISWGAVSLLTLFVLVYGGGRFFTGALKSFRNHSANMDTLVAIGTGVAWAYSTFVVLFPGAVGDLAGHLYFETAAIIIALIDLGSTLEMRARGKTSEAIKRLIGLKPRTARVVRGGAETDVPISEVVLDDIVRVRPGEKIPVDGVITEGSSQVDESMLTGEPMPAEKGVGDEVVGGTINKSGSFLFKATRVGEETALARIIEMVRKAQNSKPAIGRLADKVSGIFVPTVLLVAVFTLLVWFNFGPEPKLTYMLVTAIAVLIIACPCALG
;
A
#
# COMPACT_ATOMS: atom_id res chain seq x y z
N GLU A 1 -12.13 -15.14 -5.97
CA GLU A 1 -12.57 -13.72 -5.95
C GLU A 1 -11.48 -12.88 -5.31
N VAL A 2 -11.20 -11.66 -5.81
CA VAL A 2 -10.12 -10.80 -5.29
C VAL A 2 -10.70 -9.46 -4.88
N ASN A 3 -10.47 -9.08 -3.63
CA ASN A 3 -10.80 -7.78 -3.07
C ASN A 3 -9.56 -6.90 -3.04
N PHE A 4 -9.56 -5.89 -3.92
CA PHE A 4 -8.44 -4.96 -4.04
C PHE A 4 -8.41 -3.89 -2.94
N ALA A 5 -9.55 -3.60 -2.30
CA ALA A 5 -9.64 -2.64 -1.21
C ALA A 5 -9.00 -3.21 0.06
N ASP A 6 -9.32 -4.47 0.38
CA ASP A 6 -8.84 -5.16 1.59
C ASP A 6 -7.59 -6.03 1.34
N LYS A 7 -7.06 -6.05 0.10
CA LYS A 7 -5.96 -6.91 -0.35
C LYS A 7 -6.19 -8.40 0.00
N THR A 8 -7.43 -8.86 -0.10
CA THR A 8 -7.79 -10.25 0.20
C THR A 8 -8.14 -11.00 -1.09
N ALA A 9 -7.85 -12.30 -1.12
CA ALA A 9 -8.24 -13.17 -2.21
C ALA A 9 -8.92 -14.41 -1.62
N THR A 10 -10.16 -14.64 -2.01
CA THR A 10 -10.93 -15.83 -1.63
C THR A 10 -10.81 -16.85 -2.75
N VAL A 11 -10.24 -18.00 -2.45
CA VAL A 11 -10.06 -19.10 -3.41
C VAL A 11 -10.87 -20.30 -2.92
N THR A 12 -11.73 -20.84 -3.78
CA THR A 12 -12.46 -22.08 -3.55
C THR A 12 -11.84 -23.18 -4.42
N GLY A 13 -11.40 -24.28 -3.80
CA GLY A 13 -10.75 -25.40 -4.49
C GLY A 13 -10.09 -26.38 -3.54
N GLU A 14 -9.49 -27.43 -4.10
CA GLU A 14 -8.87 -28.55 -3.35
C GLU A 14 -7.35 -28.38 -3.11
N VAL A 15 -6.80 -27.22 -3.50
CA VAL A 15 -5.35 -26.97 -3.44
C VAL A 15 -4.94 -26.51 -2.04
N SER A 16 -3.77 -26.96 -1.56
CA SER A 16 -3.27 -26.56 -0.24
C SER A 16 -2.97 -25.05 -0.16
N PRO A 17 -3.21 -24.41 1.00
CA PRO A 17 -2.95 -22.97 1.18
C PRO A 17 -1.50 -22.56 0.87
N ASP A 18 -0.51 -23.40 1.21
CA ASP A 18 0.91 -23.10 0.96
C ASP A 18 1.25 -23.03 -0.53
N THR A 19 0.59 -23.85 -1.35
CA THR A 19 0.74 -23.81 -2.81
C THR A 19 0.16 -22.52 -3.38
N LEU A 20 -0.98 -22.06 -2.85
CA LEU A 20 -1.59 -20.80 -3.26
C LEU A 20 -0.72 -19.60 -2.86
N VAL A 21 -0.19 -19.58 -1.64
CA VAL A 21 0.74 -18.54 -1.16
C VAL A 21 2.00 -18.51 -2.03
N SER A 22 2.57 -19.67 -2.36
CA SER A 22 3.75 -19.77 -3.21
C SER A 22 3.48 -19.31 -4.65
N ALA A 23 2.30 -19.60 -5.21
CA ALA A 23 1.90 -19.14 -6.53
C ALA A 23 1.76 -17.60 -6.58
N VAL A 24 1.17 -17.01 -5.54
CA VAL A 24 1.07 -15.55 -5.39
C VAL A 24 2.46 -14.92 -5.23
N GLY A 25 3.36 -15.57 -4.48
CA GLY A 25 4.78 -15.25 -4.39
C GLY A 25 5.49 -15.26 -5.75
N GLY A 26 5.25 -16.28 -6.57
CA GLY A 26 5.77 -16.41 -7.93
C GLY A 26 5.33 -15.26 -8.85
N ALA A 27 4.08 -14.82 -8.70
CA ALA A 27 3.52 -13.66 -9.40
C ALA A 27 4.09 -12.31 -8.91
N GLY A 28 4.80 -12.29 -7.77
CA GLY A 28 5.52 -11.13 -7.27
C GLY A 28 4.88 -10.45 -6.06
N TYR A 29 3.80 -11.00 -5.51
CA TYR A 29 3.07 -10.48 -4.34
C TYR A 29 3.39 -11.28 -3.07
N THR A 30 3.15 -10.69 -1.91
CA THR A 30 3.23 -11.39 -0.61
C THR A 30 1.81 -11.76 -0.17
N ALA A 31 1.60 -12.99 0.31
CA ALA A 31 0.30 -13.45 0.80
C ALA A 31 0.44 -14.25 2.09
N SER A 32 -0.55 -14.13 2.96
CA SER A 32 -0.71 -14.94 4.18
C SER A 32 -2.15 -15.44 4.28
N VAL A 33 -2.34 -16.55 4.99
CA VAL A 33 -3.68 -17.12 5.22
C VAL A 33 -4.39 -16.33 6.32
N LEU A 34 -5.53 -15.75 5.99
CA LEU A 34 -6.45 -15.15 6.96
C LEU A 34 -7.01 -16.23 7.90
N LYS A 35 -6.78 -16.10 9.21
CA LYS A 35 -7.37 -16.96 10.24
C LYS A 35 -8.11 -16.08 11.26
N GLY A 36 -9.43 -15.97 11.12
CA GLY A 36 -10.31 -15.35 12.12
C GLY A 36 -10.03 -13.86 12.43
N GLU A 37 -10.56 -13.39 13.55
CA GLU A 37 -10.53 -11.97 13.96
C GLU A 37 -9.14 -11.47 14.40
N ASP A 38 -8.30 -12.34 14.97
CA ASP A 38 -6.93 -11.97 15.35
C ASP A 38 -6.13 -11.51 14.13
N SER A 39 -6.38 -12.13 12.97
CA SER A 39 -5.73 -11.78 11.70
C SER A 39 -6.09 -10.39 11.17
N GLU A 40 -7.21 -9.78 11.59
CA GLU A 40 -7.54 -8.40 11.21
C GLU A 40 -6.72 -7.39 12.00
N SER A 41 -6.53 -7.62 13.31
CA SER A 41 -5.71 -6.76 14.15
C SER A 41 -4.22 -6.81 13.79
N GLU A 42 -3.73 -8.00 13.40
CA GLU A 42 -2.37 -8.18 12.88
C GLU A 42 -2.18 -7.47 11.54
N LYS A 43 -3.16 -7.55 10.64
CA LYS A 43 -3.12 -6.78 9.38
C LYS A 43 -3.07 -5.28 9.61
N GLU A 44 -3.79 -4.77 10.60
CA GLU A 44 -3.79 -3.34 10.90
C GLU A 44 -2.42 -2.85 11.40
N SER A 45 -1.76 -3.62 12.27
CA SER A 45 -0.42 -3.29 12.73
C SER A 45 0.58 -3.35 11.58
N GLU A 46 0.52 -4.38 10.73
CA GLU A 46 1.35 -4.53 9.53
C GLU A 46 1.17 -3.35 8.55
N GLU A 47 -0.07 -2.94 8.27
CA GLU A 47 -0.34 -1.79 7.39
C GLU A 47 0.17 -0.47 7.99
N ALA A 48 0.03 -0.27 9.29
CA ALA A 48 0.52 0.92 9.97
C ALA A 48 2.06 0.96 9.99
N GLU A 49 2.72 -0.18 10.20
CA GLU A 49 4.17 -0.30 10.12
C GLU A 49 4.68 -0.03 8.70
N LEU A 50 4.03 -0.59 7.69
CA LEU A 50 4.36 -0.37 6.29
C LEU A 50 4.20 1.11 5.89
N TYR A 51 3.15 1.78 6.37
CA TYR A 51 2.97 3.22 6.16
C TYR A 51 4.08 4.04 6.81
N ARG A 52 4.46 3.69 8.05
CA ARG A 52 5.55 4.38 8.76
C ARG A 52 6.89 4.16 8.08
N ASP A 53 7.17 2.96 7.56
CA ASP A 53 8.38 2.68 6.80
C ASP A 53 8.43 3.49 5.50
N LEU A 54 7.33 3.49 4.73
CA LEU A 54 7.23 4.29 3.50
C LEU A 54 7.41 5.79 3.77
N LEU A 55 6.76 6.31 4.82
CA LEU A 55 6.89 7.72 5.18
C LEU A 55 8.33 8.09 5.60
N LYS A 56 9.01 7.22 6.35
CA LYS A 56 10.43 7.40 6.69
C LYS A 56 11.31 7.41 5.44
N ARG A 57 11.12 6.44 4.54
CA ARG A 57 11.88 6.36 3.28
C ARG A 57 11.67 7.61 2.43
N THR A 58 10.42 8.03 2.25
CA THR A 58 10.07 9.25 1.51
C THR A 58 10.72 10.49 2.10
N ILE A 59 10.71 10.66 3.42
CA ILE A 59 11.35 11.82 4.07
C ILE A 59 12.87 11.77 3.88
N ILE A 60 13.51 10.63 4.14
CA ILE A 60 14.97 10.50 4.03
C ILE A 60 15.41 10.70 2.58
N SER A 61 14.79 9.99 1.63
CA SER A 61 15.05 10.12 0.20
C SER A 61 14.75 11.53 -0.30
N GLY A 62 13.67 12.16 0.15
CA GLY A 62 13.28 13.51 -0.23
C GLY A 62 14.25 14.58 0.27
N VAL A 63 14.70 14.49 1.52
CA VAL A 63 15.71 15.39 2.08
C VAL A 63 17.04 15.24 1.34
N LEU A 64 17.49 14.00 1.11
CA LEU A 64 18.73 13.74 0.38
C LEU A 64 18.64 14.21 -1.08
N ALA A 65 17.52 13.97 -1.76
CA ALA A 65 17.29 14.48 -3.12
C ALA A 65 17.32 16.01 -3.16
N ALA A 66 16.68 16.68 -2.20
CA ALA A 66 16.73 18.14 -2.10
C ALA A 66 18.16 18.65 -1.89
N VAL A 67 18.95 17.98 -1.03
CA VAL A 67 20.37 18.31 -0.85
C VAL A 67 21.16 18.12 -2.14
N ILE A 68 20.98 17.01 -2.87
CA ILE A 68 21.64 16.79 -4.17
C ILE A 68 21.28 17.89 -5.16
N VAL A 69 20.00 18.24 -5.27
CA VAL A 69 19.52 19.30 -6.18
C VAL A 69 20.17 20.64 -5.82
N ILE A 70 20.12 21.03 -4.54
CA ILE A 70 20.71 22.30 -4.08
C ILE A 70 22.20 22.33 -4.36
N VAL A 71 22.94 21.28 -4.00
CA VAL A 71 24.39 21.20 -4.21
C VAL A 71 24.73 21.26 -5.70
N SER A 72 24.01 20.51 -6.55
CA SER A 72 24.26 20.46 -7.99
C SER A 72 23.93 21.79 -8.69
N MET A 73 22.89 22.50 -8.25
CA MET A 73 22.48 23.78 -8.85
C MET A 73 23.22 24.99 -8.28
N SER A 74 23.75 24.91 -7.06
CA SER A 74 24.43 26.03 -6.39
C SER A 74 25.76 26.44 -7.01
N GLY A 75 26.35 25.59 -7.85
CA GLY A 75 27.68 25.81 -8.43
C GLY A 75 28.81 25.79 -7.40
N ILE A 76 28.55 25.34 -6.16
CA ILE A 76 29.54 25.29 -5.07
C ILE A 76 30.58 24.19 -5.32
N LEU A 77 30.22 23.14 -6.06
CA LEU A 77 31.12 22.03 -6.33
C LEU A 77 32.20 22.41 -7.35
N PRO A 78 33.48 22.01 -7.13
CA PRO A 78 34.53 22.24 -8.10
C PRO A 78 34.26 21.53 -9.43
N ALA A 79 34.82 22.06 -10.51
CA ALA A 79 34.72 21.46 -11.84
C ALA A 79 35.36 20.06 -11.89
N LEU A 80 34.82 19.19 -12.75
CA LEU A 80 35.17 17.76 -12.87
C LEU A 80 36.61 17.50 -13.32
N ASP A 81 37.24 18.48 -13.97
CA ASP A 81 38.65 18.45 -14.38
C ASP A 81 39.60 18.44 -13.17
N THR A 82 39.19 19.04 -12.05
CA THR A 82 39.97 19.06 -10.80
C THR A 82 39.86 17.76 -10.00
N ALA A 83 40.92 17.40 -9.28
CA ALA A 83 40.89 16.25 -8.38
C ALA A 83 39.85 16.41 -7.25
N ALA A 84 39.69 17.64 -6.73
CA ALA A 84 38.69 17.97 -5.73
C ALA A 84 37.27 17.79 -6.28
N GLY A 85 37.00 18.24 -7.51
CA GLY A 85 35.70 18.07 -8.16
C GLY A 85 35.33 16.60 -8.37
N ARG A 86 36.27 15.76 -8.81
CA ARG A 86 36.04 14.31 -8.94
C ARG A 86 35.64 13.67 -7.61
N ILE A 87 36.28 14.05 -6.51
CA ILE A 87 35.96 13.52 -5.18
C ILE A 87 34.56 14.00 -4.76
N SER A 88 34.26 15.30 -4.95
CA SER A 88 32.95 15.87 -4.60
C SER A 88 31.81 15.23 -5.39
N TRP A 89 31.94 15.10 -6.71
CA TRP A 89 30.92 14.47 -7.56
C TRP A 89 30.85 12.95 -7.36
N GLY A 90 31.96 12.31 -6.98
CA GLY A 90 31.96 10.92 -6.50
C GLY A 90 31.13 10.74 -5.22
N ALA A 91 31.23 11.69 -4.27
CA ALA A 91 30.39 11.70 -3.09
C ALA A 91 28.90 11.90 -3.43
N VAL A 92 28.58 12.78 -4.38
CA VAL A 92 27.21 12.96 -4.89
C VAL A 92 26.71 11.68 -5.56
N SER A 93 27.55 10.97 -6.33
CA SER A 93 27.20 9.68 -6.92
C SER A 93 26.84 8.64 -5.86
N LEU A 94 27.65 8.53 -4.78
CA LEU A 94 27.37 7.59 -3.69
C LEU A 94 26.09 7.95 -2.92
N LEU A 95 25.86 9.24 -2.68
CA LEU A 95 24.64 9.72 -2.00
C LEU A 95 23.41 9.48 -2.88
N THR A 96 23.52 9.66 -4.19
CA THR A 96 22.47 9.32 -5.16
C THR A 96 22.21 7.82 -5.19
N LEU A 97 23.27 6.99 -5.20
CA LEU A 97 23.15 5.54 -5.13
C LEU A 97 22.40 5.10 -3.87
N PHE A 98 22.70 5.74 -2.72
CA PHE A 98 21.97 5.49 -1.48
C PHE A 98 20.47 5.78 -1.63
N VAL A 99 20.10 6.92 -2.24
CA VAL A 99 18.68 7.24 -2.52
C VAL A 99 18.04 6.19 -3.43
N LEU A 100 18.71 5.77 -4.49
CA LEU A 100 18.22 4.76 -5.43
C LEU A 100 18.02 3.39 -4.77
N VAL A 101 18.90 2.98 -3.86
CA VAL A 101 18.81 1.69 -3.18
C VAL A 101 17.81 1.73 -2.02
N TYR A 102 17.87 2.77 -1.18
CA TYR A 102 17.07 2.88 0.04
C TYR A 102 15.61 3.27 -0.24
N GLY A 103 15.41 4.36 -0.99
CA GLY A 103 14.08 4.80 -1.44
C GLY A 103 13.59 3.97 -2.62
N GLY A 104 14.44 3.89 -3.66
CA GLY A 104 14.07 3.30 -4.94
C GLY A 104 14.13 1.77 -5.03
N GLY A 105 14.67 1.06 -4.04
CA GLY A 105 14.93 -0.39 -4.13
C GLY A 105 13.70 -1.24 -4.47
N ARG A 106 12.51 -0.81 -4.07
CA ARG A 106 11.24 -1.45 -4.46
C ARG A 106 10.96 -1.39 -5.96
N PHE A 107 11.35 -0.31 -6.64
CA PHE A 107 11.16 -0.17 -8.08
C PHE A 107 12.13 -1.07 -8.85
N PHE A 108 13.38 -1.20 -8.39
CA PHE A 108 14.35 -2.13 -9.01
C PHE A 108 13.93 -3.59 -8.86
N THR A 109 13.44 -3.98 -7.67
CA THR A 109 12.92 -5.33 -7.45
C THR A 109 11.61 -5.58 -8.22
N GLY A 110 10.73 -4.57 -8.31
CA GLY A 110 9.50 -4.61 -9.12
C GLY A 110 9.78 -4.71 -10.62
N ALA A 111 10.77 -3.99 -11.13
CA ALA A 111 11.23 -4.06 -12.51
C ALA A 111 11.78 -5.44 -12.86
N LEU A 112 12.59 -6.04 -11.97
CA LEU A 112 13.14 -7.39 -12.17
C LEU A 112 12.03 -8.45 -12.22
N LYS A 113 11.04 -8.34 -11.33
CA LYS A 113 9.86 -9.22 -11.33
C LYS A 113 9.04 -9.04 -12.61
N SER A 114 8.81 -7.80 -13.03
CA SER A 114 8.04 -7.48 -14.26
C SER A 114 8.73 -8.04 -15.49
N PHE A 115 10.05 -7.88 -15.59
CA PHE A 115 10.88 -8.44 -16.65
C PHE A 115 10.77 -9.97 -16.70
N ARG A 116 10.90 -10.66 -15.54
CA ARG A 116 10.74 -12.12 -15.47
C ARG A 116 9.35 -12.57 -15.93
N ASN A 117 8.33 -11.78 -15.65
CA ASN A 117 6.95 -12.05 -16.00
C ASN A 117 6.55 -11.52 -17.39
N HIS A 118 7.52 -11.09 -18.22
CA HIS A 118 7.29 -10.57 -19.58
C HIS A 118 6.27 -9.43 -19.62
N SER A 119 6.29 -8.58 -18.58
CA SER A 119 5.41 -7.42 -18.43
C SER A 119 6.24 -6.16 -18.24
N ALA A 120 5.71 -5.02 -18.63
CA ALA A 120 6.32 -3.72 -18.40
C ALA A 120 5.34 -2.85 -17.62
N ASN A 121 5.83 -2.25 -16.53
CA ASN A 121 5.04 -1.43 -15.62
C ASN A 121 5.80 -0.14 -15.26
N MET A 122 5.19 0.69 -14.40
CA MET A 122 5.80 1.93 -13.92
C MET A 122 7.18 1.68 -13.28
N ASP A 123 7.32 0.62 -12.46
CA ASP A 123 8.59 0.27 -11.81
C ASP A 123 9.72 0.06 -12.82
N THR A 124 9.41 -0.57 -13.96
CA THR A 124 10.37 -0.84 -15.03
C THR A 124 10.94 0.45 -15.61
N LEU A 125 10.08 1.42 -15.88
CA LEU A 125 10.50 2.72 -16.44
C LEU A 125 11.33 3.52 -15.42
N VAL A 126 10.90 3.53 -14.16
CA VAL A 126 11.61 4.23 -13.07
C VAL A 126 12.99 3.63 -12.84
N ALA A 127 13.07 2.30 -12.74
CA ALA A 127 14.33 1.59 -12.49
C ALA A 127 15.33 1.80 -13.64
N ILE A 128 14.89 1.69 -14.90
CA ILE A 128 15.76 1.90 -16.06
C ILE A 128 16.15 3.38 -16.17
N GLY A 129 15.20 4.31 -16.08
CA GLY A 129 15.47 5.74 -16.22
C GLY A 129 16.44 6.26 -15.17
N THR A 130 16.16 6.01 -13.89
CA THR A 130 17.00 6.48 -12.77
C THR A 130 18.33 5.72 -12.71
N GLY A 131 18.33 4.41 -12.99
CA GLY A 131 19.52 3.58 -13.03
C GLY A 131 20.49 3.99 -14.14
N VAL A 132 19.98 4.24 -15.36
CA VAL A 132 20.81 4.71 -16.47
C VAL A 132 21.31 6.14 -16.21
N ALA A 133 20.48 7.03 -15.66
CA ALA A 133 20.90 8.39 -15.30
C ALA A 133 22.06 8.38 -14.28
N TRP A 134 21.98 7.54 -13.24
CA TRP A 134 23.05 7.38 -12.26
C TRP A 134 24.30 6.73 -12.87
N ALA A 135 24.15 5.67 -13.67
CA ALA A 135 25.27 4.97 -14.29
C ALA A 135 26.03 5.87 -15.28
N TYR A 136 25.30 6.63 -16.11
CA TYR A 136 25.88 7.62 -17.01
C TYR A 136 26.64 8.69 -16.24
N SER A 137 26.01 9.31 -15.24
CA SER A 137 26.63 10.39 -14.47
C SER A 137 27.89 9.89 -13.74
N THR A 138 27.86 8.67 -13.22
CA THR A 138 29.03 8.04 -12.58
C THR A 138 30.13 7.75 -13.60
N PHE A 139 29.79 7.31 -14.81
CA PHE A 139 30.76 7.13 -15.88
C PHE A 139 31.46 8.45 -16.25
N VAL A 140 30.72 9.56 -16.36
CA VAL A 140 31.30 10.89 -16.62
C VAL A 140 32.27 11.30 -15.51
N VAL A 141 31.94 11.04 -14.24
CA VAL A 141 32.80 11.37 -13.09
C VAL A 141 34.10 10.54 -13.08
N LEU A 142 34.02 9.25 -13.43
CA LEU A 142 35.18 8.35 -13.45
C LEU A 142 36.08 8.57 -14.67
N PHE A 143 35.50 8.92 -15.82
CA PHE A 143 36.19 9.08 -17.10
C PHE A 143 35.86 10.42 -17.77
N PRO A 144 36.22 11.56 -17.16
CA PRO A 144 35.85 12.88 -17.70
C PRO A 144 36.42 13.14 -19.10
N GLY A 145 37.56 12.53 -19.44
CA GLY A 145 38.16 12.65 -20.79
C GLY A 145 37.52 11.79 -21.88
N ALA A 146 36.59 10.89 -21.54
CA ALA A 146 35.90 10.04 -22.52
C ALA A 146 34.65 10.71 -23.11
N VAL A 147 34.26 11.86 -22.58
CA VAL A 147 32.98 12.52 -22.83
C VAL A 147 33.30 13.95 -23.27
N GLY A 148 32.84 14.35 -24.47
CA GLY A 148 33.08 15.71 -24.98
C GLY A 148 32.36 16.79 -24.16
N ASP A 149 32.76 18.06 -24.31
CA ASP A 149 32.27 19.20 -23.51
C ASP A 149 30.73 19.32 -23.44
N LEU A 150 30.03 18.94 -24.52
CA LEU A 150 28.56 18.96 -24.61
C LEU A 150 27.84 17.91 -23.76
N ALA A 151 28.56 16.95 -23.20
CA ALA A 151 28.00 15.80 -22.50
C ALA A 151 28.46 15.69 -21.04
N GLY A 152 29.12 16.73 -20.51
CA GLY A 152 29.52 16.81 -19.11
C GLY A 152 28.37 17.03 -18.11
N HIS A 153 27.12 17.15 -18.57
CA HIS A 153 25.97 17.29 -17.68
C HIS A 153 25.74 15.99 -16.90
N LEU A 154 25.70 16.13 -15.57
CA LEU A 154 25.37 15.05 -14.65
C LEU A 154 23.87 15.08 -14.37
N TYR A 155 23.29 13.90 -14.14
CA TYR A 155 21.86 13.69 -13.93
C TYR A 155 21.59 13.06 -12.55
N PHE A 156 22.49 13.25 -11.59
CA PHE A 156 22.36 12.71 -10.24
C PHE A 156 21.12 13.27 -9.53
N GLU A 157 20.92 14.58 -9.66
CA GLU A 157 19.76 15.31 -9.15
C GLU A 157 18.46 14.83 -9.79
N THR A 158 18.51 14.49 -11.09
CA THR A 158 17.33 14.00 -11.81
C THR A 158 16.95 12.60 -11.34
N ALA A 159 17.93 11.71 -11.18
CA ALA A 159 17.68 10.37 -10.64
C ALA A 159 17.11 10.44 -9.21
N ALA A 160 17.69 11.28 -8.34
CA ALA A 160 17.27 11.42 -6.96
C ALA A 160 15.87 12.04 -6.81
N ILE A 161 15.56 13.10 -7.56
CA ILE A 161 14.26 13.78 -7.47
C ILE A 161 13.12 12.91 -7.99
N ILE A 162 13.36 12.11 -9.04
CA ILE A 162 12.36 11.15 -9.55
C ILE A 162 11.98 10.16 -8.46
N ILE A 163 12.97 9.53 -7.81
CA ILE A 163 12.70 8.58 -6.71
C ILE A 163 11.94 9.26 -5.57
N ALA A 164 12.38 10.45 -5.15
CA ALA A 164 11.73 11.19 -4.07
C ALA A 164 10.27 11.55 -4.36
N LEU A 165 9.96 12.01 -5.57
CA LEU A 165 8.59 12.39 -5.97
C LEU A 165 7.67 11.17 -6.07
N ILE A 166 8.16 10.06 -6.61
CA ILE A 166 7.35 8.83 -6.72
C ILE A 166 7.14 8.18 -5.34
N ASP A 167 8.16 8.21 -4.48
CA ASP A 167 8.04 7.79 -3.08
C ASP A 167 6.99 8.64 -2.34
N LEU A 168 6.98 9.96 -2.59
CA LEU A 168 5.99 10.88 -2.06
C LEU A 168 4.58 10.59 -2.58
N GLY A 169 4.41 10.41 -3.89
CA GLY A 169 3.13 10.01 -4.51
C GLY A 169 2.58 8.73 -3.89
N SER A 170 3.41 7.68 -3.81
CA SER A 170 3.06 6.41 -3.17
C SER A 170 2.63 6.58 -1.71
N THR A 171 3.29 7.48 -0.97
CA THR A 171 2.98 7.74 0.45
C THR A 171 1.64 8.48 0.59
N LEU A 172 1.39 9.46 -0.28
CA LEU A 172 0.12 10.19 -0.34
C LEU A 172 -1.02 9.26 -0.76
N GLU A 173 -0.79 8.37 -1.73
CA GLU A 173 -1.74 7.35 -2.15
C GLU A 173 -2.11 6.42 -0.99
N MET A 174 -1.11 5.90 -0.27
CA MET A 174 -1.36 5.03 0.88
C MET A 174 -2.12 5.77 1.99
N ARG A 175 -1.78 7.04 2.25
CA ARG A 175 -2.51 7.88 3.21
C ARG A 175 -3.96 8.13 2.79
N ALA A 176 -4.20 8.38 1.51
CA ALA A 176 -5.54 8.62 0.98
C ALA A 176 -6.41 7.36 1.10
N ARG A 177 -5.86 6.19 0.75
CA ARG A 177 -6.54 4.89 0.89
C ARG A 177 -6.83 4.53 2.35
N GLY A 178 -5.86 4.73 3.25
CA GLY A 178 -6.02 4.43 4.67
C GLY A 178 -7.18 5.18 5.34
N LYS A 179 -7.49 6.41 4.90
CA LYS A 179 -8.65 7.17 5.36
C LYS A 179 -9.98 6.55 4.96
N THR A 180 -10.07 5.92 3.78
CA THR A 180 -11.29 5.25 3.32
C THR A 180 -11.58 3.99 4.14
N SER A 181 -10.53 3.25 4.51
CA SER A 181 -10.64 2.06 5.36
C SER A 181 -11.06 2.40 6.80
N GLU A 182 -10.79 3.61 7.29
CA GLU A 182 -11.12 4.03 8.67
C GLU A 182 -12.64 3.94 8.98
N ALA A 183 -13.51 4.17 7.99
CA ALA A 183 -14.95 4.07 8.19
C ALA A 183 -15.42 2.63 8.45
N ILE A 184 -14.86 1.65 7.72
CA ILE A 184 -15.10 0.22 7.98
C ILE A 184 -14.51 -0.17 9.33
N LYS A 185 -13.32 0.34 9.67
CA LYS A 185 -12.69 0.06 10.97
C LYS A 185 -13.56 0.49 12.15
N ARG A 186 -14.25 1.64 12.04
CA ARG A 186 -15.19 2.08 13.06
C ARG A 186 -16.36 1.11 13.24
N LEU A 187 -16.86 0.50 12.16
CA LEU A 187 -17.90 -0.53 12.23
C LEU A 187 -17.40 -1.81 12.89
N ILE A 188 -16.19 -2.26 12.56
CA ILE A 188 -15.57 -3.46 13.16
C ILE A 188 -15.30 -3.25 14.66
N GLY A 189 -14.81 -2.07 15.04
CA GLY A 189 -14.58 -1.70 16.46
C GLY A 189 -15.85 -1.63 17.32
N LEU A 190 -17.04 -1.74 16.72
CA LEU A 190 -18.29 -1.89 17.48
C LEU A 190 -18.46 -3.30 18.05
N LYS A 191 -17.80 -4.33 17.51
CA LYS A 191 -17.89 -5.70 18.03
C LYS A 191 -17.07 -5.84 19.34
N PRO A 192 -17.67 -6.31 20.44
CA PRO A 192 -16.91 -6.62 21.65
C PRO A 192 -16.08 -7.90 21.47
N ARG A 193 -14.91 -7.97 22.12
CA ARG A 193 -13.98 -9.12 22.01
C ARG A 193 -14.40 -10.31 22.87
N THR A 194 -15.14 -10.06 23.93
CA THR A 194 -15.58 -11.07 24.90
C THR A 194 -17.08 -10.97 25.11
N ALA A 195 -17.67 -12.09 25.52
CA ALA A 195 -19.06 -12.19 25.92
C ALA A 195 -19.16 -12.90 27.26
N ARG A 196 -20.10 -12.46 28.10
CA ARG A 196 -20.39 -13.10 29.38
C ARG A 196 -21.51 -14.12 29.23
N VAL A 197 -21.15 -15.39 29.19
CA VAL A 197 -22.11 -16.49 29.03
C VAL A 197 -22.46 -17.08 30.39
N VAL A 198 -23.73 -17.44 30.58
CA VAL A 198 -24.25 -18.13 31.76
C VAL A 198 -24.43 -19.61 31.41
N ARG A 199 -23.50 -20.46 31.84
CA ARG A 199 -23.57 -21.92 31.64
C ARG A 199 -23.61 -22.60 33.00
N GLY A 200 -24.58 -23.48 33.24
CA GLY A 200 -24.71 -24.21 34.52
C GLY A 200 -24.94 -23.31 35.74
N GLY A 201 -25.51 -22.11 35.56
CA GLY A 201 -25.75 -21.14 36.64
C GLY A 201 -24.54 -20.28 37.02
N ALA A 202 -23.39 -20.44 36.37
CA ALA A 202 -22.21 -19.61 36.57
C ALA A 202 -21.99 -18.65 35.38
N GLU A 203 -21.61 -17.41 35.68
CA GLU A 203 -21.17 -16.42 34.69
C GLU A 203 -19.70 -16.67 34.33
N THR A 204 -19.39 -16.82 33.04
CA THR A 204 -18.00 -16.93 32.54
C THR A 204 -17.80 -16.01 31.35
N ASP A 205 -16.71 -15.24 31.38
CA ASP A 205 -16.31 -14.41 30.25
C ASP A 205 -15.51 -15.27 29.26
N VAL A 206 -16.03 -15.41 28.05
CA VAL A 206 -15.41 -16.18 26.96
C VAL A 206 -15.12 -15.28 25.76
N PRO A 207 -14.13 -15.63 24.91
CA PRO A 207 -13.97 -14.99 23.60
C PRO A 207 -15.27 -15.04 22.81
N ILE A 208 -15.57 -13.98 22.04
CA ILE A 208 -16.80 -13.93 21.23
C ILE A 208 -16.89 -15.06 20.19
N SER A 209 -15.75 -15.60 19.77
CA SER A 209 -15.63 -16.76 18.87
C SER A 209 -16.07 -18.08 19.51
N GLU A 210 -16.14 -18.16 20.84
CA GLU A 210 -16.57 -19.36 21.59
C GLU A 210 -18.05 -19.32 21.98
N VAL A 211 -18.76 -18.25 21.63
CA VAL A 211 -20.21 -18.12 21.83
C VAL A 211 -20.92 -18.97 20.78
N VAL A 212 -21.77 -19.89 21.23
CA VAL A 212 -22.54 -20.78 20.36
C VAL A 212 -24.01 -20.37 20.33
N LEU A 213 -24.74 -20.88 19.33
CA LEU A 213 -26.19 -20.74 19.28
C LEU A 213 -26.82 -21.27 20.57
N ASP A 214 -27.91 -20.63 20.99
CA ASP A 214 -28.66 -20.94 22.21
C ASP A 214 -27.95 -20.68 23.55
N ASP A 215 -26.71 -20.15 23.55
CA ASP A 215 -26.07 -19.67 24.77
C ASP A 215 -26.90 -18.55 25.42
N ILE A 216 -26.96 -18.56 26.75
CA ILE A 216 -27.56 -17.47 27.53
C ILE A 216 -26.46 -16.47 27.87
N VAL A 217 -26.61 -15.23 27.42
CA VAL A 217 -25.61 -14.17 27.58
C VAL A 217 -26.16 -13.07 28.48
N ARG A 218 -25.34 -12.62 29.43
CA ARG A 218 -25.66 -11.51 30.32
C ARG A 218 -25.04 -10.22 29.78
N VAL A 219 -25.85 -9.18 29.68
CA VAL A 219 -25.41 -7.83 29.33
C VAL A 219 -25.76 -6.87 30.47
N ARG A 220 -24.76 -6.12 30.94
CA ARG A 220 -24.88 -5.12 32.00
C ARG A 220 -25.02 -3.70 31.43
N PRO A 221 -25.48 -2.73 32.23
CA PRO A 221 -25.56 -1.33 31.79
C PRO A 221 -24.19 -0.82 31.33
N GLY A 222 -24.15 -0.18 30.17
CA GLY A 222 -22.93 0.33 29.52
C GLY A 222 -22.17 -0.70 28.68
N GLU A 223 -22.51 -1.99 28.74
CA GLU A 223 -21.88 -3.02 27.91
C GLU A 223 -22.45 -3.04 26.49
N LYS A 224 -21.61 -3.42 25.53
CA LYS A 224 -22.03 -3.68 24.15
C LYS A 224 -22.64 -5.08 24.06
N ILE A 225 -23.69 -5.22 23.28
CA ILE A 225 -24.31 -6.52 23.02
C ILE A 225 -23.38 -7.32 22.09
N PRO A 226 -22.94 -8.55 22.46
CA PRO A 226 -21.92 -9.26 21.71
C PRO A 226 -22.45 -9.94 20.43
N VAL A 227 -23.63 -10.54 20.49
CA VAL A 227 -24.22 -11.31 19.38
C VAL A 227 -25.72 -11.00 19.31
N ASP A 228 -26.37 -11.40 18.22
CA ASP A 228 -27.81 -11.19 18.09
C ASP A 228 -28.59 -12.23 18.89
N GLY A 229 -29.74 -11.86 19.42
CA GLY A 229 -30.52 -12.77 20.25
C GLY A 229 -31.88 -12.24 20.68
N VAL A 230 -32.54 -12.99 21.54
CA VAL A 230 -33.86 -12.66 22.09
C VAL A 230 -33.78 -12.62 23.61
N ILE A 231 -34.29 -11.55 24.22
CA ILE A 231 -34.26 -11.38 25.68
C ILE A 231 -35.13 -12.45 26.35
N THR A 232 -34.54 -13.16 27.30
CA THR A 232 -35.23 -14.19 28.10
C THR A 232 -35.61 -13.66 29.49
N GLU A 233 -34.80 -12.77 30.07
CA GLU A 233 -35.05 -12.19 31.39
C GLU A 233 -34.58 -10.74 31.47
N GLY A 234 -35.33 -9.90 32.20
CA GLY A 234 -35.01 -8.49 32.41
C GLY A 234 -35.56 -7.56 31.31
N SER A 235 -35.22 -6.29 31.43
CA SER A 235 -35.55 -5.25 30.45
C SER A 235 -34.53 -4.13 30.50
N SER A 236 -34.37 -3.42 29.37
CA SER A 236 -33.47 -2.29 29.29
C SER A 236 -33.77 -1.33 28.14
N GLN A 237 -33.08 -0.20 28.15
CA GLN A 237 -32.98 0.72 27.02
C GLN A 237 -31.71 0.42 26.24
N VAL A 238 -31.86 0.11 24.95
CA VAL A 238 -30.77 -0.22 24.03
C VAL A 238 -30.60 0.90 23.03
N ASP A 239 -29.37 1.39 22.90
CA ASP A 239 -28.99 2.40 21.93
C ASP A 239 -28.59 1.73 20.62
N GLU A 240 -29.52 1.77 19.66
CA GLU A 240 -29.38 1.23 18.31
C GLU A 240 -28.97 2.30 17.28
N SER A 241 -28.67 3.53 17.72
CA SER A 241 -28.41 4.70 16.84
C SER A 241 -27.31 4.46 15.81
N MET A 242 -26.31 3.66 16.15
CA MET A 242 -25.20 3.32 15.26
C MET A 242 -25.60 2.40 14.09
N LEU A 243 -26.70 1.66 14.20
CA LEU A 243 -27.20 0.75 13.18
C LEU A 243 -28.45 1.29 12.48
N THR A 244 -29.41 1.81 13.24
CA THR A 244 -30.71 2.28 12.72
C THR A 244 -30.69 3.76 12.34
N GLY A 245 -29.79 4.55 12.94
CA GLY A 245 -29.78 6.02 12.82
C GLY A 245 -30.80 6.72 13.71
N GLU A 246 -31.58 5.99 14.52
CA GLU A 246 -32.55 6.58 15.42
C GLU A 246 -31.87 7.06 16.72
N PRO A 247 -32.02 8.34 17.11
CA PRO A 247 -31.28 8.91 18.24
C PRO A 247 -31.84 8.49 19.61
N MET A 248 -33.08 8.01 19.67
CA MET A 248 -33.74 7.62 20.91
C MET A 248 -33.46 6.14 21.20
N PRO A 249 -33.01 5.77 22.42
CA PRO A 249 -32.86 4.38 22.82
C PRO A 249 -34.19 3.63 22.74
N ALA A 250 -34.16 2.42 22.19
CA ALA A 250 -35.32 1.53 22.13
C ALA A 250 -35.52 0.82 23.48
N GLU A 251 -36.76 0.77 23.96
CA GLU A 251 -37.11 -0.07 25.11
C GLU A 251 -37.21 -1.53 24.66
N LYS A 252 -36.53 -2.42 25.39
CA LYS A 252 -36.49 -3.86 25.12
C LYS A 252 -36.83 -4.63 26.38
N GLY A 253 -37.72 -5.59 26.27
CA GLY A 253 -38.13 -6.51 27.32
C GLY A 253 -38.07 -7.96 26.87
N VAL A 254 -38.62 -8.85 27.71
CA VAL A 254 -38.66 -10.29 27.42
C VAL A 254 -39.41 -10.57 26.12
N GLY A 255 -38.79 -11.33 25.23
CA GLY A 255 -39.31 -11.65 23.90
C GLY A 255 -38.84 -10.73 22.78
N ASP A 256 -38.23 -9.58 23.09
CA ASP A 256 -37.72 -8.66 22.09
C ASP A 256 -36.35 -9.09 21.55
N GLU A 257 -36.11 -8.78 20.26
CA GLU A 257 -34.80 -8.99 19.62
C GLU A 257 -33.80 -7.89 20.00
N VAL A 258 -32.57 -8.33 20.24
CA VAL A 258 -31.38 -7.48 20.43
C VAL A 258 -30.34 -7.78 19.36
N VAL A 259 -29.67 -6.72 18.91
CA VAL A 259 -28.70 -6.77 17.82
C VAL A 259 -27.28 -6.54 18.34
N GLY A 260 -26.33 -7.37 17.89
CA GLY A 260 -24.93 -7.25 18.25
C GLY A 260 -24.32 -5.91 17.81
N GLY A 261 -23.44 -5.34 18.64
CA GLY A 261 -22.78 -4.05 18.42
C GLY A 261 -23.54 -2.84 18.94
N THR A 262 -24.80 -2.99 19.36
CA THR A 262 -25.58 -1.96 20.04
C THR A 262 -25.17 -1.82 21.52
N ILE A 263 -25.53 -0.71 22.16
CA ILE A 263 -25.08 -0.39 23.52
C ILE A 263 -26.25 -0.49 24.50
N ASN A 264 -26.10 -1.32 25.52
CA ASN A 264 -27.03 -1.35 26.64
C ASN A 264 -26.83 -0.11 27.53
N LYS A 265 -27.89 0.64 27.88
CA LYS A 265 -27.75 1.89 28.66
C LYS A 265 -27.93 1.71 30.16
N SER A 266 -29.03 1.13 30.61
CA SER A 266 -29.50 1.33 31.99
C SER A 266 -29.76 0.04 32.79
N GLY A 267 -30.32 -0.97 32.16
CA GLY A 267 -30.78 -2.22 32.79
C GLY A 267 -29.82 -3.39 32.56
N SER A 268 -30.03 -4.50 33.25
CA SER A 268 -29.33 -5.75 32.97
C SER A 268 -30.34 -6.77 32.47
N PHE A 269 -29.97 -7.53 31.45
CA PHE A 269 -30.83 -8.58 30.91
C PHE A 269 -30.02 -9.82 30.53
N LEU A 270 -30.73 -10.94 30.48
CA LEU A 270 -30.26 -12.18 29.90
C LEU A 270 -30.95 -12.37 28.57
N PHE A 271 -30.19 -12.76 27.56
CA PHE A 271 -30.74 -13.06 26.25
C PHE A 271 -30.17 -14.38 25.71
N LYS A 272 -30.96 -15.05 24.88
CA LYS A 272 -30.56 -16.28 24.19
C LYS A 272 -29.99 -15.93 22.83
N ALA A 273 -28.76 -16.38 22.54
CA ALA A 273 -28.10 -16.15 21.27
C ALA A 273 -28.84 -16.84 20.11
N THR A 274 -29.20 -16.08 19.07
CA THR A 274 -29.92 -16.59 17.89
C THR A 274 -29.08 -16.55 16.62
N ARG A 275 -28.14 -15.59 16.51
CA ARG A 275 -27.18 -15.52 15.40
C ARG A 275 -25.81 -15.16 15.96
N VAL A 276 -24.79 -15.93 15.60
CA VAL A 276 -23.40 -15.77 16.08
C VAL A 276 -22.43 -15.70 14.90
N GLY A 277 -21.25 -15.12 15.11
CA GLY A 277 -20.23 -15.01 14.08
C GLY A 277 -20.70 -14.26 12.82
N GLU A 278 -20.48 -14.86 11.66
CA GLU A 278 -20.82 -14.33 10.33
C GLU A 278 -22.33 -14.16 10.10
N GLU A 279 -23.18 -14.82 10.90
CA GLU A 279 -24.63 -14.74 10.73
C GLU A 279 -25.27 -13.50 11.37
N THR A 280 -24.51 -12.78 12.22
CA THR A 280 -24.99 -11.57 12.91
C THR A 280 -25.33 -10.45 11.92
N ALA A 281 -26.28 -9.59 12.30
CA ALA A 281 -26.67 -8.44 11.48
C ALA A 281 -25.48 -7.52 11.19
N LEU A 282 -24.64 -7.25 12.21
CA LEU A 282 -23.43 -6.44 12.04
C LEU A 282 -22.43 -7.08 11.06
N ALA A 283 -22.19 -8.40 11.16
CA ALA A 283 -21.30 -9.10 10.23
C ALA A 283 -21.82 -9.02 8.78
N ARG A 284 -23.13 -9.20 8.57
CA ARG A 284 -23.75 -9.04 7.24
C ARG A 284 -23.63 -7.61 6.71
N ILE A 285 -23.82 -6.58 7.55
CA ILE A 285 -23.63 -5.18 7.14
C ILE A 285 -22.17 -4.96 6.71
N ILE A 286 -21.20 -5.43 7.51
CA ILE A 286 -19.77 -5.35 7.17
C ILE A 286 -19.49 -6.06 5.85
N GLU A 287 -20.01 -7.27 5.64
CA GLU A 287 -19.84 -8.04 4.41
C GLU A 287 -20.45 -7.31 3.19
N MET A 288 -21.65 -6.75 3.33
CA MET A 288 -22.30 -5.97 2.27
C MET A 288 -21.51 -4.71 1.92
N VAL A 289 -20.99 -3.99 2.93
CA VAL A 289 -20.14 -2.80 2.70
C VAL A 289 -18.83 -3.20 2.03
N ARG A 290 -18.19 -4.30 2.47
CA ARG A 290 -17.00 -4.86 1.80
C ARG A 290 -17.29 -5.21 0.34
N LYS A 291 -18.39 -5.91 0.07
CA LYS A 291 -18.85 -6.26 -1.30
C LYS A 291 -19.12 -5.02 -2.16
N ALA A 292 -19.69 -3.96 -1.59
CA ALA A 292 -19.94 -2.70 -2.30
C ALA A 292 -18.64 -1.93 -2.60
N GLN A 293 -17.66 -1.94 -1.69
CA GLN A 293 -16.34 -1.35 -1.91
C GLN A 293 -15.44 -2.19 -2.83
N ASN A 294 -15.86 -3.42 -3.14
CA ASN A 294 -15.06 -4.44 -3.82
C ASN A 294 -14.79 -4.21 -5.32
N SER A 295 -15.04 -2.99 -5.81
CA SER A 295 -14.71 -2.62 -7.18
C SER A 295 -13.35 -1.94 -7.22
N LYS A 296 -12.38 -2.55 -7.92
CA LYS A 296 -11.11 -1.88 -8.25
C LYS A 296 -11.48 -0.50 -8.84
N PRO A 297 -11.00 0.63 -8.27
CA PRO A 297 -11.36 1.95 -8.78
C PRO A 297 -11.12 1.97 -10.28
N ALA A 298 -12.13 2.33 -11.08
CA ALA A 298 -12.04 2.28 -12.53
C ALA A 298 -10.81 3.06 -13.06
N ILE A 299 -10.40 4.09 -12.31
CA ILE A 299 -9.23 4.94 -12.54
C ILE A 299 -7.91 4.15 -12.41
N GLY A 300 -7.76 3.26 -11.42
CA GLY A 300 -6.53 2.47 -11.25
C GLY A 300 -6.29 1.47 -12.37
N ARG A 301 -7.36 0.85 -12.91
CA ARG A 301 -7.25 -0.02 -14.09
C ARG A 301 -6.85 0.74 -15.35
N LEU A 302 -7.29 1.99 -15.47
CA LEU A 302 -6.90 2.85 -16.59
C LEU A 302 -5.42 3.20 -16.52
N ALA A 303 -4.90 3.55 -15.34
CA ALA A 303 -3.48 3.83 -15.14
C ALA A 303 -2.60 2.61 -15.52
N ASP A 304 -2.92 1.42 -14.99
CA ASP A 304 -2.20 0.18 -15.32
C ASP A 304 -2.19 -0.10 -16.84
N LYS A 305 -3.33 0.09 -17.51
CA LYS A 305 -3.48 -0.14 -18.95
C LYS A 305 -2.67 0.87 -19.77
N VAL A 306 -2.66 2.13 -19.35
CA VAL A 306 -1.85 3.19 -19.99
C VAL A 306 -0.37 2.85 -19.83
N SER A 307 0.08 2.53 -18.62
CA SER A 307 1.49 2.14 -18.37
C SER A 307 1.90 0.92 -19.18
N GLY A 308 1.03 -0.10 -19.30
CA GLY A 308 1.30 -1.31 -20.07
C GLY A 308 1.52 -1.09 -21.58
N ILE A 309 1.04 0.03 -22.14
CA ILE A 309 1.27 0.41 -23.55
C ILE A 309 2.38 1.46 -23.65
N PHE A 310 2.35 2.45 -22.76
CA PHE A 310 3.26 3.58 -22.75
C PHE A 310 4.71 3.15 -22.51
N VAL A 311 4.96 2.29 -21.52
CA VAL A 311 6.33 1.88 -21.15
C VAL A 311 7.01 1.11 -22.30
N PRO A 312 6.41 0.08 -22.92
CA PRO A 312 7.01 -0.57 -24.09
C PRO A 312 7.24 0.40 -25.25
N THR A 313 6.30 1.31 -25.49
CA THR A 313 6.42 2.31 -26.57
C THR A 313 7.63 3.22 -26.34
N VAL A 314 7.81 3.72 -25.12
CA VAL A 314 8.96 4.57 -24.76
C VAL A 314 10.28 3.81 -24.89
N LEU A 315 10.34 2.55 -24.44
CA LEU A 315 11.54 1.73 -24.59
C LEU A 315 11.90 1.51 -26.07
N LEU A 316 10.90 1.24 -26.92
CA LEU A 316 11.10 1.12 -28.37
C LEU A 316 11.60 2.43 -28.97
N VAL A 317 11.03 3.57 -28.59
CA VAL A 317 11.49 4.89 -29.05
C VAL A 317 12.92 5.16 -28.57
N ALA A 318 13.26 4.86 -27.31
CA ALA A 318 14.61 5.05 -26.80
C ALA A 318 15.65 4.20 -27.56
N VAL A 319 15.34 2.94 -27.85
CA VAL A 319 16.19 2.06 -28.67
C VAL A 319 16.28 2.59 -30.10
N PHE A 320 15.17 3.03 -30.68
CA PHE A 320 15.16 3.61 -32.02
C PHE A 320 16.01 4.88 -32.12
N THR A 321 15.86 5.78 -31.15
CA THR A 321 16.69 6.99 -31.01
C THR A 321 18.17 6.64 -30.92
N LEU A 322 18.52 5.65 -30.09
CA LEU A 322 19.89 5.16 -29.96
C LEU A 322 20.44 4.66 -31.31
N LEU A 323 19.67 3.85 -32.05
CA LEU A 323 20.07 3.31 -33.35
C LEU A 323 20.21 4.39 -34.43
N VAL A 324 19.31 5.36 -34.47
CA VAL A 324 19.37 6.48 -35.43
C VAL A 324 20.63 7.30 -35.19
N TRP A 325 20.90 7.68 -33.93
CA TRP A 325 22.04 8.52 -33.61
C TRP A 325 23.38 7.76 -33.65
N PHE A 326 23.37 6.45 -33.45
CA PHE A 326 24.55 5.63 -33.70
C PHE A 326 24.97 5.67 -35.18
N ASN A 327 24.01 5.66 -36.11
CA ASN A 327 24.30 5.65 -37.55
C ASN A 327 24.55 7.06 -38.11
N PHE A 328 23.70 8.02 -37.77
CA PHE A 328 23.65 9.36 -38.39
C PHE A 328 24.10 10.50 -37.47
N GLY A 329 24.49 10.21 -36.23
CA GLY A 329 24.82 11.25 -35.26
C GLY A 329 26.16 11.95 -35.48
N PRO A 330 26.30 13.17 -34.92
CA PRO A 330 27.57 13.90 -34.91
C PRO A 330 28.61 13.17 -34.06
N GLU A 331 29.89 13.40 -34.36
CA GLU A 331 30.98 12.91 -33.51
C GLU A 331 31.08 13.73 -32.21
N PRO A 332 31.28 13.11 -31.03
CA PRO A 332 31.40 11.67 -30.77
C PRO A 332 30.03 10.96 -30.70
N LYS A 333 29.80 10.03 -31.64
CA LYS A 333 28.52 9.33 -31.84
C LYS A 333 28.03 8.60 -30.60
N LEU A 334 28.95 7.95 -29.90
CA LEU A 334 28.66 7.10 -28.74
C LEU A 334 28.12 7.91 -27.55
N THR A 335 28.69 9.10 -27.33
CA THR A 335 28.21 10.03 -26.32
C THR A 335 26.86 10.62 -26.70
N TYR A 336 26.71 11.07 -27.95
CA TYR A 336 25.47 11.71 -28.41
C TYR A 336 24.27 10.76 -28.39
N MET A 337 24.45 9.51 -28.82
CA MET A 337 23.38 8.50 -28.79
C MET A 337 22.95 8.15 -27.36
N LEU A 338 23.90 8.10 -26.41
CA LEU A 338 23.59 7.78 -25.01
C LEU A 338 22.82 8.93 -24.36
N VAL A 339 23.29 10.17 -24.49
CA VAL A 339 22.61 11.35 -23.92
C VAL A 339 21.19 11.49 -24.46
N THR A 340 20.99 11.32 -25.77
CA THR A 340 19.65 11.45 -26.38
C THR A 340 18.72 10.31 -25.98
N ALA A 341 19.20 9.06 -25.90
CA ALA A 341 18.39 7.94 -25.41
C ALA A 341 18.02 8.10 -23.93
N ILE A 342 18.97 8.57 -23.11
CA ILE A 342 18.74 8.87 -21.68
C ILE A 342 17.71 9.99 -21.53
N ALA A 343 17.81 11.05 -22.34
CA ALA A 343 16.84 12.14 -22.32
C ALA A 343 15.43 11.63 -22.62
N VAL A 344 15.26 10.73 -23.60
CA VAL A 344 13.96 10.11 -23.89
C VAL A 344 13.43 9.33 -22.68
N LEU A 345 14.26 8.50 -22.05
CA LEU A 345 13.86 7.71 -20.88
C LEU A 345 13.50 8.58 -19.67
N ILE A 346 14.28 9.64 -19.42
CA ILE A 346 14.06 10.58 -18.31
C ILE A 346 12.77 11.38 -18.52
N ILE A 347 12.59 11.96 -19.71
CA ILE A 347 11.42 12.80 -20.03
C ILE A 347 10.13 11.97 -19.98
N ALA A 348 10.20 10.69 -20.34
CA ALA A 348 9.06 9.80 -20.29
C ALA A 348 8.66 9.37 -18.87
N CYS A 349 9.52 9.56 -17.86
CA CYS A 349 9.23 9.12 -16.50
C CYS A 349 8.04 9.91 -15.93
N PRO A 350 6.90 9.26 -15.60
CA PRO A 350 5.68 9.96 -15.20
C PRO A 350 5.73 10.30 -13.71
N CYS A 351 6.62 11.22 -13.32
CA CYS A 351 6.89 11.59 -11.92
C CYS A 351 5.66 12.11 -11.15
N ALA A 352 4.62 12.57 -11.88
CA ALA A 352 3.39 13.14 -11.32
C ALA A 352 2.16 12.22 -11.48
N LEU A 353 2.32 11.02 -12.03
CA LEU A 353 1.22 10.07 -12.23
C LEU A 353 1.01 9.15 -11.03
N GLY A 354 1.99 9.05 -10.13
CA GLY A 354 1.98 8.20 -8.93
C GLY A 354 1.40 8.86 -7.68
#